data_AF-A0A5C4RLU6-F1
#
_entry.id   AF-A0A5C4RLU6-F1
#
_cell.length_a   1.000
_cell.length_b   1.000
_cell.length_c   1.000
_cell.angle_alpha   90.00
_cell.angle_beta   90.00
_cell.angle_gamma   90.00
#
_symmetry.space_group_name_H-M   'P 1'
#
loop_
_entity.id
_entity.type
_entity.pdbx_description
1 polymer ?
#
loop_
_entity_poly.entity_id
_entity_poly.type
_entity_poly.pdbx_seq_one_letter_code
_entity_poly.pdbx_strand_id
1 'polypeptide(L)'
;MNETSTLPEVAKKAIGHQISFLQARPYDAPFVLANVPAGYIQTNASDMLNWLKFLVSNTDSALLDAKKLVFSGKFGIDTNDSEKTIYTLGWYKQGNRVFHTGMNPTFSSYVSVDLDSGAAVAVMANVNSNITFELGKQIMQQLAQGEGFTGLNAVKDLELFDTFDRTFLIVSIFVILACLLLIYLNLKWKNIRWLSNLGVVKAAILSAVFSIALLIVLTFPNLLLGLSWATFMIWMPNSFWVLYFPLVLLLLLCLSLFSRALYRRRSVH
;
A
#
# COMPACT_ATOMS: atom_id res chain seq x y z
N MET A 1 -8.61 -18.50 22.87
CA MET A 1 -8.27 -17.16 22.33
C MET A 1 -9.41 -16.24 22.70
N ASN A 2 -9.38 -15.69 23.91
CA ASN A 2 -10.58 -15.10 24.54
C ASN A 2 -10.74 -13.60 24.25
N GLU A 3 -9.69 -12.94 23.76
CA GLU A 3 -9.69 -11.51 23.42
C GLU A 3 -9.65 -11.26 21.91
N THR A 4 -9.59 -12.32 21.12
CA THR A 4 -9.67 -12.27 19.66
C THR A 4 -11.10 -11.94 19.23
N SER A 5 -11.24 -10.96 18.35
CA SER A 5 -12.53 -10.38 17.98
C SER A 5 -12.64 -10.15 16.47
N THR A 6 -13.86 -10.27 15.96
CA THR A 6 -14.29 -9.91 14.60
C THR A 6 -15.10 -8.62 14.57
N LEU A 7 -15.32 -8.00 15.74
CA LEU A 7 -16.05 -6.75 15.89
C LEU A 7 -15.12 -5.56 15.66
N PRO A 8 -15.63 -4.40 15.21
CA PRO A 8 -14.83 -3.20 14.99
C PRO A 8 -14.22 -2.64 16.28
N GLU A 9 -15.01 -2.62 17.35
CA GLU A 9 -14.65 -2.06 18.65
C GLU A 9 -14.06 -3.13 19.57
N VAL A 10 -12.85 -2.88 20.08
CA VAL A 10 -12.19 -3.73 21.08
C VAL A 10 -11.54 -2.84 22.15
N ALA A 11 -11.68 -3.23 23.43
CA ALA A 11 -11.37 -2.36 24.57
C ALA A 11 -9.90 -1.91 24.67
N LYS A 12 -8.95 -2.66 24.08
CA LYS A 12 -7.51 -2.40 24.14
C LYS A 12 -6.87 -2.41 22.75
N LYS A 13 -7.53 -1.80 21.76
CA LYS A 13 -6.97 -1.66 20.40
C LYS A 13 -5.75 -0.73 20.44
N ALA A 14 -4.63 -1.17 19.87
CA ALA A 14 -3.51 -0.27 19.63
C ALA A 14 -3.90 0.82 18.62
N ILE A 15 -3.29 2.00 18.73
CA ILE A 15 -3.46 3.06 17.73
C ILE A 15 -2.71 2.63 16.47
N GLY A 16 -3.43 2.54 15.36
CA GLY A 16 -2.86 2.24 14.05
C GLY A 16 -2.15 3.45 13.44
N HIS A 17 -1.11 3.20 12.63
CA HIS A 17 -0.32 4.24 12.00
C HIS A 17 -0.17 4.00 10.50
N GLN A 18 -0.21 5.09 9.74
CA GLN A 18 0.12 5.11 8.33
C GLN A 18 1.37 5.96 8.11
N ILE A 19 2.24 5.54 7.18
CA ILE A 19 3.39 6.36 6.78
C ILE A 19 2.88 7.58 6.02
N SER A 20 3.28 8.76 6.48
CA SER A 20 2.92 10.04 5.86
C SER A 20 3.95 11.12 6.21
N PHE A 21 4.46 11.80 5.19
CA PHE A 21 5.58 12.72 5.30
C PHE A 21 6.82 12.07 5.94
N LEU A 22 7.17 10.87 5.44
CA LEU A 22 8.34 10.06 5.82
C LEU A 22 8.33 9.60 7.29
N GLN A 23 7.16 9.61 7.94
CA GLN A 23 7.01 9.28 9.35
C GLN A 23 5.70 8.51 9.59
N ALA A 24 5.70 7.62 10.57
CA ALA A 24 4.48 6.97 11.04
C ALA A 24 3.59 7.99 11.76
N ARG A 25 2.35 8.16 11.29
CA ARG A 25 1.37 9.06 11.89
C ARG A 25 0.11 8.28 12.29
N PRO A 26 -0.49 8.58 13.45
CA PRO A 26 -1.76 7.98 13.84
C PRO A 26 -2.79 8.13 12.72
N TYR A 27 -3.43 7.03 12.37
CA TYR A 27 -4.45 6.99 11.33
C TYR A 27 -5.52 5.99 11.72
N ASP A 28 -6.78 6.44 11.71
CA ASP A 28 -7.93 5.60 12.00
C ASP A 28 -8.57 5.14 10.69
N ALA A 29 -8.08 4.01 10.18
CA ALA A 29 -8.59 3.45 8.93
C ALA A 29 -10.01 2.88 9.13
N PRO A 30 -10.93 3.09 8.17
CA PRO A 30 -12.28 2.54 8.26
C PRO A 30 -12.28 1.02 8.43
N PHE A 31 -13.13 0.52 9.32
CA PHE A 31 -13.35 -0.92 9.47
C PHE A 31 -14.33 -1.44 8.41
N VAL A 32 -13.90 -2.42 7.62
CA VAL A 32 -14.72 -2.99 6.54
C VAL A 32 -15.24 -4.36 6.96
N LEU A 33 -16.47 -4.40 7.48
CA LEU A 33 -17.09 -5.62 8.01
C LEU A 33 -17.08 -6.79 7.00
N ALA A 34 -17.39 -6.50 5.72
CA ALA A 34 -17.40 -7.51 4.66
C ALA A 34 -16.01 -8.14 4.41
N ASN A 35 -14.93 -7.48 4.84
CA ASN A 35 -13.56 -7.95 4.66
C ASN A 35 -12.97 -8.58 5.94
N VAL A 36 -13.77 -8.78 6.98
CA VAL A 36 -13.34 -9.43 8.23
C VAL A 36 -12.63 -10.77 8.02
N PRO A 37 -13.18 -11.71 7.22
CA PRO A 37 -12.52 -13.00 6.99
C PRO A 37 -11.14 -12.89 6.35
N ALA A 38 -10.86 -11.81 5.62
CA ALA A 38 -9.62 -11.63 4.87
C ALA A 38 -8.54 -10.86 5.64
N GLY A 39 -8.90 -10.01 6.60
CA GLY A 39 -7.89 -9.15 7.24
C GLY A 39 -8.32 -8.23 8.38
N TYR A 40 -9.50 -8.43 8.98
CA TYR A 40 -9.93 -7.61 10.13
C TYR A 40 -10.23 -8.42 11.40
N ILE A 41 -9.67 -9.63 11.53
CA ILE A 41 -9.59 -10.30 12.82
C ILE A 41 -8.60 -9.51 13.71
N GLN A 42 -9.07 -9.09 14.88
CA GLN A 42 -8.28 -8.36 15.87
C GLN A 42 -7.85 -9.33 16.97
N THR A 43 -6.57 -9.35 17.33
CA THR A 43 -6.03 -10.26 18.35
C THR A 43 -4.87 -9.61 19.11
N ASN A 44 -4.32 -10.31 20.10
CA ASN A 44 -3.22 -9.84 20.92
C ASN A 44 -2.13 -10.94 21.08
N ALA A 45 -1.00 -10.56 21.69
CA ALA A 45 0.14 -11.47 21.82
C ALA A 45 -0.17 -12.72 22.65
N SER A 46 -1.00 -12.61 23.69
CA SER A 46 -1.39 -13.73 24.55
C SER A 46 -2.26 -14.75 23.81
N ASP A 47 -3.22 -14.28 23.03
CA ASP A 47 -4.05 -15.14 22.19
C ASP A 47 -3.28 -15.75 21.02
N MET A 48 -2.38 -14.97 20.40
CA MET A 48 -1.48 -15.50 19.39
C MET A 48 -0.53 -16.56 19.94
N LEU A 49 -0.04 -16.43 21.18
CA LEU A 49 0.74 -17.50 21.82
C LEU A 49 -0.06 -18.80 21.91
N ASN A 50 -1.34 -18.73 22.26
CA ASN A 50 -2.21 -19.92 22.28
C ASN A 50 -2.41 -20.50 20.88
N TRP A 51 -2.56 -19.64 19.86
CA TRP A 51 -2.63 -20.08 18.47
C TRP A 51 -1.35 -20.76 18.00
N LEU A 52 -0.19 -20.18 18.26
CA LEU A 52 1.11 -20.76 17.91
C LEU A 52 1.32 -22.12 18.59
N LYS A 53 0.95 -22.26 19.87
CA LYS A 53 0.98 -23.55 20.59
C LYS A 53 0.11 -24.60 19.91
N PHE A 54 -1.08 -24.23 19.45
CA PHE A 54 -1.94 -25.14 18.68
C PHE A 54 -1.29 -25.52 17.34
N LEU A 55 -0.68 -24.56 16.63
CA LEU A 55 -0.07 -24.84 15.34
C LEU A 55 1.08 -25.86 15.45
N VAL A 56 1.91 -25.77 16.49
CA VAL A 56 3.03 -26.70 16.73
C VAL A 56 2.62 -28.03 17.38
N SER A 57 1.56 -28.03 18.20
CA SER A 57 1.14 -29.24 18.95
C SER A 57 0.11 -30.07 18.17
N ASN A 58 0.10 -31.39 18.39
CA ASN A 58 -0.89 -32.30 17.78
C ASN A 58 -1.94 -32.78 18.78
N THR A 59 -2.18 -32.02 19.85
CA THR A 59 -2.96 -32.45 21.02
C THR A 59 -4.45 -32.12 20.92
N ASP A 60 -4.86 -31.20 20.04
CA ASP A 60 -6.27 -30.84 19.87
C ASP A 60 -6.92 -31.69 18.77
N SER A 61 -7.70 -32.69 19.17
CA SER A 61 -8.34 -33.63 18.26
C SER A 61 -9.40 -33.01 17.35
N ALA A 62 -10.02 -31.89 17.73
CA ALA A 62 -11.15 -31.32 16.99
C ALA A 62 -10.70 -30.64 15.68
N LEU A 63 -9.50 -30.05 15.67
CA LEU A 63 -8.97 -29.29 14.54
C LEU A 63 -7.72 -29.93 13.92
N LEU A 64 -7.25 -31.07 14.43
CA LEU A 64 -6.02 -31.73 13.98
C LEU A 64 -6.06 -32.08 12.49
N ASP A 65 -7.17 -32.65 12.01
CA ASP A 65 -7.29 -33.07 10.61
C ASP A 65 -7.32 -31.87 9.66
N ALA A 66 -8.01 -30.79 10.05
CA ALA A 66 -7.99 -29.52 9.32
C ALA A 66 -6.58 -28.94 9.24
N LYS A 67 -5.86 -28.91 10.38
CA LYS A 67 -4.47 -28.44 10.42
C LYS A 67 -3.55 -29.27 9.52
N LYS A 68 -3.63 -30.60 9.60
CA LYS A 68 -2.86 -31.53 8.75
C LYS A 68 -3.16 -31.30 7.28
N LEU A 69 -4.43 -31.09 6.92
CA LEU A 69 -4.83 -30.83 5.55
C LEU A 69 -4.20 -29.53 5.01
N VAL A 70 -4.28 -28.44 5.78
CA VAL A 70 -3.65 -27.15 5.43
C VAL A 70 -2.13 -27.32 5.28
N PHE A 71 -1.46 -27.90 6.27
CA PHE A 71 0.01 -28.00 6.27
C PHE A 71 0.55 -29.04 5.29
N SER A 72 -0.28 -29.98 4.83
CA SER A 72 0.13 -30.94 3.79
C SER A 72 0.51 -30.26 2.47
N GLY A 73 -0.12 -29.12 2.15
CA GLY A 73 0.03 -28.50 0.83
C GLY A 73 -0.72 -29.25 -0.28
N LYS A 74 -1.61 -30.19 0.04
CA LYS A 74 -2.36 -31.01 -0.93
C LYS A 74 -3.13 -30.17 -1.96
N PHE A 75 -3.65 -29.02 -1.54
CA PHE A 75 -4.36 -28.08 -2.40
C PHE A 75 -3.51 -26.84 -2.71
N GLY A 76 -2.19 -26.98 -2.67
CA GLY A 76 -1.25 -25.90 -2.92
C GLY A 76 -1.18 -25.56 -4.40
N ILE A 77 -1.08 -24.26 -4.69
CA ILE A 77 -0.79 -23.72 -6.01
C ILE A 77 0.58 -23.06 -5.93
N ASP A 78 1.46 -23.32 -6.89
CA ASP A 78 2.75 -22.65 -6.98
C ASP A 78 2.56 -21.13 -7.12
N THR A 79 3.30 -20.38 -6.33
CA THR A 79 3.27 -18.91 -6.35
C THR A 79 4.14 -18.31 -7.45
N ASN A 80 4.88 -19.14 -8.20
CA ASN A 80 5.93 -18.73 -9.13
C ASN A 80 7.05 -17.91 -8.48
N ASP A 81 7.17 -17.97 -7.15
CA ASP A 81 8.31 -17.39 -6.43
C ASP A 81 9.56 -18.25 -6.62
N SER A 82 10.72 -17.58 -6.58
CA SER A 82 12.03 -18.20 -6.81
C SER A 82 12.39 -19.37 -5.86
N GLU A 83 11.64 -19.54 -4.78
CA GLU A 83 11.97 -20.47 -3.68
C GLU A 83 11.00 -21.66 -3.55
N LYS A 84 10.32 -22.08 -4.64
CA LYS A 84 9.37 -23.21 -4.64
C LYS A 84 8.29 -23.08 -3.54
N THR A 85 7.72 -21.89 -3.43
CA THR A 85 6.67 -21.59 -2.45
C THR A 85 5.30 -21.93 -3.02
N ILE A 86 4.48 -22.65 -2.25
CA ILE A 86 3.08 -22.90 -2.61
C ILE A 86 2.14 -22.12 -1.69
N TYR A 87 1.00 -21.68 -2.21
CA TYR A 87 -0.09 -21.12 -1.42
C TYR A 87 -1.22 -22.14 -1.26
N THR A 88 -1.65 -22.39 -0.04
CA THR A 88 -2.68 -23.39 0.27
C THR A 88 -3.56 -22.92 1.44
N LEU A 89 -4.88 -22.93 1.24
CA LEU A 89 -5.88 -22.70 2.30
C LEU A 89 -5.55 -21.54 3.29
N GLY A 90 -5.06 -20.41 2.76
CA GLY A 90 -4.73 -19.24 3.57
C GLY A 90 -3.31 -19.21 4.15
N TRP A 91 -2.40 -20.07 3.67
CA TRP A 91 -1.01 -20.16 4.12
C TRP A 91 -0.04 -20.29 2.96
N TYR A 92 1.13 -19.69 3.09
CA TYR A 92 2.30 -20.02 2.27
C TYR A 92 3.03 -21.19 2.91
N LYS A 93 3.55 -22.09 2.07
CA LYS A 93 4.40 -23.20 2.49
C LYS A 93 5.65 -23.27 1.64
N GLN A 94 6.80 -23.35 2.30
CA GLN A 94 8.13 -23.47 1.71
C GLN A 94 8.92 -24.53 2.49
N GLY A 95 9.09 -25.71 1.89
CA GLY A 95 9.64 -26.86 2.61
C GLY A 95 8.82 -27.17 3.87
N ASN A 96 9.49 -27.13 5.03
CA ASN A 96 8.88 -27.36 6.34
C ASN A 96 8.40 -26.08 7.03
N ARG A 97 8.59 -24.91 6.40
CA ARG A 97 8.08 -23.64 6.89
C ARG A 97 6.67 -23.39 6.36
N VAL A 98 5.75 -23.08 7.27
CA VAL A 98 4.41 -22.58 6.95
C VAL A 98 4.31 -21.16 7.48
N PHE A 99 3.83 -20.21 6.69
CA PHE A 99 3.79 -18.81 7.10
C PHE A 99 2.70 -18.02 6.40
N HIS A 100 2.37 -16.85 6.95
CA HIS A 100 1.49 -15.88 6.30
C HIS A 100 1.85 -14.45 6.74
N THR A 101 1.56 -13.49 5.87
CA THR A 101 1.77 -12.06 6.13
C THR A 101 0.42 -11.35 6.12
N GLY A 102 0.19 -10.50 7.12
CA GLY A 102 -1.00 -9.67 7.21
C GLY A 102 -0.63 -8.21 6.97
N MET A 103 -1.41 -7.52 6.16
CA MET A 103 -1.24 -6.08 5.92
C MET A 103 -2.60 -5.42 5.78
N ASN A 104 -2.79 -4.33 6.51
CA ASN A 104 -3.88 -3.40 6.30
C ASN A 104 -3.32 -1.97 6.28
N PRO A 105 -4.13 -0.92 6.06
CA PRO A 105 -3.62 0.45 5.97
C PRO A 105 -2.82 0.94 7.19
N THR A 106 -2.98 0.30 8.34
CA THR A 106 -2.52 0.79 9.65
C THR A 106 -1.77 -0.23 10.50
N PHE A 107 -1.75 -1.51 10.10
CA PHE A 107 -1.14 -2.62 10.81
C PHE A 107 -0.48 -3.57 9.83
N SER A 108 0.53 -4.27 10.33
CA SER A 108 1.16 -5.38 9.63
C SER A 108 1.46 -6.51 10.62
N SER A 109 1.52 -7.73 10.12
CA SER A 109 1.78 -8.92 10.93
C SER A 109 2.49 -10.02 10.15
N TYR A 110 3.22 -10.85 10.85
CA TYR A 110 3.84 -12.06 10.32
C TYR A 110 3.57 -13.22 11.27
N VAL A 111 3.21 -14.38 10.73
CA VAL A 111 3.07 -15.62 11.49
C VAL A 111 3.79 -16.73 10.75
N SER A 112 4.59 -17.52 11.46
CA SER A 112 5.26 -18.69 10.88
C SER A 112 5.47 -19.81 11.89
N VAL A 113 5.49 -21.03 11.36
CA VAL A 113 5.85 -22.25 12.07
C VAL A 113 6.81 -23.04 11.20
N ASP A 114 7.85 -23.58 11.82
CA ASP A 114 8.74 -24.58 11.25
C ASP A 114 8.35 -25.96 11.79
N LEU A 115 7.95 -26.85 10.89
CA LEU A 115 7.37 -28.15 11.24
C LEU A 115 8.40 -29.16 11.76
N ASP A 116 9.68 -28.96 11.48
CA ASP A 116 10.75 -29.87 11.91
C ASP A 116 11.23 -29.52 13.32
N SER A 117 11.62 -28.25 13.51
CA SER A 117 12.12 -27.77 14.81
C SER A 117 11.01 -27.53 15.82
N GLY A 118 9.76 -27.38 15.36
CA GLY A 118 8.64 -26.94 16.19
C GLY A 118 8.72 -25.47 16.60
N ALA A 119 9.64 -24.71 16.00
CA ALA A 119 9.76 -23.28 16.26
C ALA A 119 8.56 -22.52 15.65
N ALA A 120 8.08 -21.49 16.34
CA ALA A 120 6.94 -20.71 15.92
C ALA A 120 7.07 -19.24 16.31
N VAL A 121 6.66 -18.35 15.42
CA VAL A 121 6.82 -16.89 15.55
C VAL A 121 5.54 -16.19 15.15
N ALA A 122 5.16 -15.17 15.93
CA ALA A 122 4.21 -14.15 15.52
C ALA A 122 4.80 -12.77 15.81
N VAL A 123 4.77 -11.88 14.83
CA VAL A 123 5.15 -10.47 14.95
C VAL A 123 3.96 -9.63 14.53
N MET A 124 3.64 -8.59 15.30
CA MET A 124 2.55 -7.66 15.01
C MET A 124 3.05 -6.25 15.21
N ALA A 125 2.73 -5.36 14.27
CA ALA A 125 3.08 -3.95 14.34
C ALA A 125 1.86 -3.08 14.03
N ASN A 126 1.77 -1.95 14.72
CA ASN A 126 0.72 -0.95 14.53
C ASN A 126 1.08 0.09 13.45
N VAL A 127 1.77 -0.37 12.41
CA VAL A 127 2.08 0.39 11.21
C VAL A 127 2.07 -0.57 10.02
N ASN A 128 1.59 -0.10 8.87
CA ASN A 128 1.75 -0.84 7.62
C ASN A 128 3.23 -0.78 7.17
N SER A 129 3.96 -1.89 7.32
CA SER A 129 5.37 -1.96 6.96
C SER A 129 5.84 -3.38 6.67
N ASN A 130 6.65 -3.52 5.62
CA ASN A 130 7.35 -4.77 5.29
C ASN A 130 8.41 -5.14 6.35
N ILE A 131 8.86 -4.18 7.18
CA ILE A 131 9.78 -4.46 8.28
C ILE A 131 9.24 -5.57 9.18
N THR A 132 7.94 -5.57 9.46
CA THR A 132 7.31 -6.58 10.31
C THR A 132 7.50 -8.00 9.76
N PHE A 133 7.46 -8.14 8.43
CA PHE A 133 7.65 -9.43 7.77
C PHE A 133 9.10 -9.88 7.85
N GLU A 134 10.04 -8.98 7.56
CA GLU A 134 11.47 -9.28 7.60
C GLU A 134 11.98 -9.57 9.02
N LEU A 135 11.50 -8.84 10.03
CA LEU A 135 11.77 -9.16 11.43
C LEU A 135 11.26 -10.57 11.78
N GLY A 136 10.03 -10.89 11.36
CA GLY A 136 9.45 -12.22 11.57
C GLY A 136 10.27 -13.33 10.92
N LYS A 137 10.71 -13.15 9.67
CA LYS A 137 11.56 -14.11 8.96
C LYS A 137 12.91 -14.30 9.65
N GLN A 138 13.57 -13.23 10.07
CA GLN A 138 14.87 -13.30 10.75
C GLN A 138 14.78 -14.02 12.10
N ILE A 139 13.76 -13.71 12.90
CA ILE A 139 13.51 -14.39 14.18
C ILE A 139 13.23 -15.87 13.89
N MET A 140 12.42 -16.18 12.89
CA MET A 140 12.07 -17.54 12.55
C MET A 140 13.28 -18.36 12.12
N GLN A 141 14.15 -17.79 11.28
CA GLN A 141 15.36 -18.46 10.82
C GLN A 141 16.29 -18.85 11.98
N GLN A 142 16.53 -17.93 12.92
CA GLN A 142 17.40 -18.21 14.07
C GLN A 142 16.78 -19.25 15.01
N LEU A 143 15.48 -19.13 15.32
CA LEU A 143 14.80 -20.09 16.19
C LEU A 143 14.74 -21.50 15.58
N ALA A 144 14.51 -21.61 14.26
CA ALA A 144 14.45 -22.90 13.57
C ALA A 144 15.81 -23.59 13.49
N GLN A 145 16.90 -22.82 13.39
CA GLN A 145 18.28 -23.36 13.39
C GLN A 145 18.71 -23.87 14.77
N GLY A 146 18.04 -23.43 15.86
CA GLY A 146 18.41 -23.79 17.23
C GLY A 146 19.73 -23.17 17.69
N GLU A 147 20.33 -22.29 16.88
CA GLU A 147 21.48 -21.48 17.25
C GLU A 147 21.02 -20.35 18.17
N GLY A 148 21.85 -19.97 19.16
CA GLY A 148 21.50 -18.89 20.09
C GLY A 148 21.17 -17.59 19.34
N PHE A 149 20.24 -16.78 19.88
CA PHE A 149 19.84 -15.52 19.25
C PHE A 149 21.03 -14.56 19.13
N THR A 150 21.40 -14.21 17.89
CA THR A 150 22.57 -13.36 17.59
C THR A 150 22.21 -11.90 17.33
N GLY A 151 20.94 -11.53 17.49
CA GLY A 151 20.41 -10.20 17.17
C GLY A 151 19.73 -10.16 15.81
N LEU A 152 19.18 -9.01 15.44
CA LEU A 152 18.51 -8.79 14.16
C LEU A 152 19.34 -7.86 13.30
N ASN A 153 19.43 -8.19 12.01
CA ASN A 153 20.00 -7.31 11.02
C ASN A 153 19.05 -6.13 10.77
N ALA A 154 19.63 -4.96 10.55
CA ALA A 154 18.87 -3.78 10.17
C ALA A 154 18.11 -4.06 8.86
N VAL A 155 16.78 -3.97 8.92
CA VAL A 155 15.93 -4.03 7.74
C VAL A 155 16.03 -2.68 7.05
N LYS A 156 16.75 -2.63 5.92
CA LYS A 156 16.98 -1.38 5.18
C LYS A 156 15.75 -0.88 4.42
N ASP A 157 14.77 -1.75 4.19
CA ASP A 157 13.78 -1.55 3.14
C ASP A 157 12.38 -1.31 3.71
N LEU A 158 12.11 -0.07 4.13
CA LEU A 158 10.75 0.50 4.22
C LEU A 158 10.21 0.82 2.81
N GLU A 159 10.45 -0.05 1.83
CA GLU A 159 10.53 0.42 0.45
C GLU A 159 9.21 0.91 -0.14
N LEU A 160 8.06 0.28 0.13
CA LEU A 160 6.88 0.59 -0.68
C LEU A 160 6.28 1.98 -0.36
N PHE A 161 5.81 2.18 0.87
CA PHE A 161 5.09 3.40 1.23
C PHE A 161 5.99 4.60 1.47
N ASP A 162 7.21 4.42 2.01
CA ASP A 162 8.18 5.51 2.12
C ASP A 162 8.66 5.98 0.74
N THR A 163 8.84 5.07 -0.21
CA THR A 163 9.17 5.45 -1.59
C THR A 163 8.03 6.19 -2.26
N PHE A 164 6.77 5.78 -2.08
CA PHE A 164 5.63 6.56 -2.58
C PHE A 164 5.62 7.95 -1.97
N ASP A 165 5.77 8.06 -0.65
CA ASP A 165 5.74 9.32 0.08
C ASP A 165 6.86 10.27 -0.39
N ARG A 166 8.10 9.77 -0.47
CA ARG A 166 9.26 10.50 -1.00
C ARG A 166 9.05 10.93 -2.45
N THR A 167 8.52 10.04 -3.29
CA THR A 167 8.27 10.33 -4.71
C THR A 167 7.22 11.42 -4.87
N PHE A 168 6.09 11.33 -4.15
CA PHE A 168 5.04 12.34 -4.21
C PHE A 168 5.55 13.71 -3.77
N LEU A 169 6.34 13.77 -2.70
CA LEU A 169 6.94 15.02 -2.23
C LEU A 169 7.90 15.61 -3.27
N ILE A 170 8.84 14.83 -3.81
CA ILE A 170 9.80 15.32 -4.82
C ILE A 170 9.07 15.81 -6.08
N VAL A 171 8.15 15.03 -6.62
CA VAL A 171 7.39 15.40 -7.83
C VAL A 171 6.53 16.63 -7.57
N SER A 172 5.92 16.74 -6.38
CA SER A 172 5.09 17.90 -6.02
C SER A 172 5.86 19.22 -6.09
N ILE A 173 7.15 19.24 -5.72
CA ILE A 173 8.00 20.43 -5.82
C ILE A 173 8.07 20.91 -7.27
N PHE A 174 8.38 20.01 -8.21
CA PHE A 174 8.47 20.36 -9.63
C PHE A 174 7.12 20.82 -10.21
N VAL A 175 6.03 20.15 -9.83
CA VAL A 175 4.68 20.49 -10.29
C VAL A 175 4.26 21.86 -9.75
N ILE A 176 4.52 22.16 -8.48
CA ILE A 176 4.23 23.46 -7.87
C ILE A 176 5.05 24.56 -8.54
N LEU A 177 6.35 24.34 -8.77
CA LEU A 177 7.20 25.30 -9.48
C LEU A 177 6.70 25.56 -10.91
N ALA A 178 6.24 24.52 -11.61
CA ALA A 178 5.62 24.66 -12.94
C ALA A 178 4.32 25.49 -12.88
N CYS A 179 3.45 25.23 -11.89
CA CYS A 179 2.25 26.03 -11.66
C CYS A 179 2.59 27.51 -11.43
N LEU A 180 3.54 27.79 -10.53
CA LEU A 180 3.97 29.15 -10.21
C LEU A 180 4.56 29.85 -11.45
N LEU A 181 5.37 29.16 -12.24
CA LEU A 181 5.91 29.69 -13.49
C LEU A 181 4.79 30.03 -14.49
N LEU A 182 3.84 29.14 -14.71
CA LEU A 182 2.72 29.40 -15.63
C LEU A 182 1.84 30.56 -15.15
N ILE A 183 1.58 30.66 -13.84
CA ILE A 183 0.84 31.78 -13.25
C ILE A 183 1.61 33.09 -13.46
N TYR A 184 2.91 33.11 -13.14
CA TYR A 184 3.77 34.28 -13.34
C TYR A 184 3.79 34.75 -14.80
N LEU A 185 3.95 33.82 -15.74
CA LEU A 185 3.94 34.12 -17.18
C LEU A 185 2.58 34.68 -17.63
N ASN A 186 1.46 34.14 -17.11
CA ASN A 186 0.12 34.67 -17.41
C ASN A 186 -0.08 36.10 -16.88
N LEU A 187 0.47 36.43 -15.70
CA LEU A 187 0.32 37.74 -15.08
C LEU A 187 1.19 38.81 -15.77
N LYS A 188 2.47 38.50 -16.01
CA LYS A 188 3.42 39.45 -16.60
C LYS A 188 3.24 39.62 -18.10
N TRP A 189 2.96 38.54 -18.83
CA TRP A 189 2.86 38.56 -20.28
C TRP A 189 1.41 38.40 -20.70
N LYS A 190 0.61 39.47 -20.53
CA LYS A 190 -0.79 39.56 -21.00
C LYS A 190 -0.98 39.14 -22.47
N ASN A 191 0.10 39.16 -23.26
CA ASN A 191 0.21 38.58 -24.59
C ASN A 191 1.43 37.66 -24.67
N ILE A 192 1.25 36.37 -24.36
CA ILE A 192 2.26 35.35 -24.62
C ILE A 192 2.41 35.20 -26.15
N ARG A 193 3.34 35.96 -26.75
CA ARG A 193 3.54 36.05 -28.21
C ARG A 193 3.91 34.72 -28.89
N TRP A 194 4.46 33.76 -28.17
CA TRP A 194 4.76 32.44 -28.76
C TRP A 194 3.50 31.58 -28.93
N LEU A 195 2.48 31.75 -28.08
CA LEU A 195 1.18 31.08 -28.22
C LEU A 195 0.41 31.59 -29.45
N SER A 196 0.59 32.87 -29.85
CA SER A 196 0.02 33.36 -31.12
C SER A 196 0.67 32.76 -32.36
N ASN A 197 1.89 32.20 -32.25
CA ASN A 197 2.58 31.50 -33.33
C ASN A 197 2.19 30.01 -33.42
N LEU A 198 1.49 29.46 -32.41
CA LEU A 198 0.92 28.12 -32.54
C LEU A 198 -0.21 28.13 -33.58
N GLY A 199 -0.11 27.27 -34.59
CA GLY A 199 -1.21 27.00 -35.50
C GLY A 199 -2.41 26.40 -34.76
N VAL A 200 -3.62 26.72 -35.20
CA VAL A 200 -4.89 26.28 -34.58
C VAL A 200 -4.93 24.76 -34.38
N VAL A 201 -4.44 23.99 -35.34
CA VAL A 201 -4.36 22.52 -35.27
C VAL A 201 -3.49 22.06 -34.08
N LYS A 202 -2.31 22.65 -33.89
CA LYS A 202 -1.41 22.31 -32.77
C LYS A 202 -2.02 22.67 -31.42
N ALA A 203 -2.66 23.84 -31.33
CA ALA A 203 -3.34 24.27 -30.11
C ALA A 203 -4.54 23.36 -29.77
N ALA A 204 -5.29 22.90 -30.77
CA ALA A 204 -6.39 21.95 -30.59
C ALA A 204 -5.88 20.58 -30.13
N ILE A 205 -4.82 20.05 -30.74
CA ILE A 205 -4.19 18.79 -30.33
C ILE A 205 -3.71 18.88 -28.87
N LEU A 206 -2.98 19.94 -28.50
CA LEU A 206 -2.50 20.11 -27.13
C LEU A 206 -3.65 20.25 -26.13
N SER A 207 -4.70 21.01 -26.47
CA SER A 207 -5.90 21.10 -25.62
C SER A 207 -6.55 19.74 -25.42
N ALA A 208 -6.68 18.94 -26.49
CA ALA A 208 -7.22 17.58 -26.40
C ALA A 208 -6.35 16.66 -25.53
N VAL A 209 -5.02 16.72 -25.68
CA VAL A 209 -4.07 15.95 -24.87
C VAL A 209 -4.21 16.29 -23.38
N PHE A 210 -4.25 17.57 -23.02
CA PHE A 210 -4.41 17.97 -21.62
C PHE A 210 -5.79 17.63 -21.05
N SER A 211 -6.85 17.69 -21.86
CA SER A 211 -8.19 17.23 -21.45
C SER A 211 -8.21 15.72 -21.18
N ILE A 212 -7.59 14.91 -22.04
CA ILE A 212 -7.48 13.45 -21.84
C ILE A 212 -6.64 13.16 -20.60
N ALA A 213 -5.49 13.83 -20.43
CA ALA A 213 -4.65 13.68 -19.26
C ALA A 213 -5.40 14.02 -17.97
N LEU A 214 -6.19 15.10 -17.97
CA LEU A 214 -7.03 15.48 -16.84
C LEU A 214 -8.07 14.40 -16.54
N LEU A 215 -8.77 13.89 -17.55
CA LEU A 215 -9.75 12.82 -17.38
C LEU A 215 -9.10 11.57 -16.76
N ILE A 216 -7.93 11.17 -17.25
CA ILE A 216 -7.15 10.06 -16.68
C ILE A 216 -6.84 10.34 -15.21
N VAL A 217 -6.27 11.50 -14.86
CA VAL A 217 -5.94 11.84 -13.45
C VAL A 217 -7.18 11.87 -12.56
N LEU A 218 -8.35 12.25 -13.06
CA LEU A 218 -9.60 12.25 -12.28
C LEU A 218 -10.22 10.85 -12.13
N THR A 219 -9.83 9.88 -12.96
CA THR A 219 -10.44 8.54 -13.00
C THR A 219 -9.45 7.41 -12.74
N PHE A 220 -8.17 7.72 -12.55
CA PHE A 220 -7.11 6.72 -12.56
C PHE A 220 -7.28 5.58 -11.54
N PRO A 221 -7.80 5.78 -10.31
CA PRO A 221 -7.93 4.65 -9.38
C PRO A 221 -8.90 3.61 -9.92
N ASN A 222 -9.98 4.05 -10.55
CA ASN A 222 -10.95 3.16 -11.17
C ASN A 222 -10.41 2.57 -12.47
N LEU A 223 -9.87 3.42 -13.35
CA LEU A 223 -9.42 3.03 -14.68
C LEU A 223 -8.21 2.09 -14.67
N LEU A 224 -7.23 2.36 -13.81
CA LEU A 224 -5.94 1.64 -13.79
C LEU A 224 -5.89 0.53 -12.74
N LEU A 225 -6.58 0.71 -11.59
CA LEU A 225 -6.48 -0.20 -10.46
C LEU A 225 -7.79 -0.97 -10.19
N GLY A 226 -8.90 -0.62 -10.86
CA GLY A 226 -10.22 -1.18 -10.56
C GLY A 226 -10.75 -0.81 -9.17
N LEU A 227 -10.18 0.24 -8.54
CA LEU A 227 -10.52 0.67 -7.18
C LEU A 227 -11.45 1.89 -7.20
N SER A 228 -12.31 1.99 -6.20
CA SER A 228 -13.00 3.25 -5.92
C SER A 228 -12.01 4.29 -5.38
N TRP A 229 -12.31 5.57 -5.56
CA TRP A 229 -11.55 6.65 -4.91
C TRP A 229 -11.49 6.47 -3.38
N ALA A 230 -12.61 6.07 -2.76
CA ALA A 230 -12.66 5.84 -1.31
C ALA A 230 -11.67 4.75 -0.87
N THR A 231 -11.66 3.62 -1.58
CA THR A 231 -10.71 2.53 -1.30
C THR A 231 -9.27 2.97 -1.53
N PHE A 232 -8.99 3.62 -2.66
CA PHE A 232 -7.65 4.08 -2.99
C PHE A 232 -7.09 5.04 -1.92
N MET A 233 -7.92 6.00 -1.49
CA MET A 233 -7.48 7.01 -0.52
C MET A 233 -7.16 6.44 0.86
N ILE A 234 -7.79 5.34 1.25
CA ILE A 234 -7.51 4.68 2.54
C ILE A 234 -6.06 4.18 2.60
N TRP A 235 -5.46 3.80 1.46
CA TRP A 235 -4.12 3.22 1.40
C TRP A 235 -3.02 4.23 1.10
N MET A 236 -3.34 5.38 0.51
CA MET A 236 -2.34 6.35 0.09
C MET A 236 -1.84 7.25 1.23
N PRO A 237 -0.55 7.60 1.27
CA PRO A 237 -0.01 8.57 2.23
C PRO A 237 -0.58 9.97 1.94
N ASN A 238 -0.69 10.84 2.96
CA ASN A 238 -1.24 12.19 2.76
C ASN A 238 -0.43 13.07 1.79
N SER A 239 0.84 12.76 1.54
CA SER A 239 1.66 13.44 0.52
C SER A 239 1.11 13.26 -0.89
N PHE A 240 0.31 12.21 -1.14
CA PHE A 240 -0.43 12.07 -2.39
C PHE A 240 -1.25 13.32 -2.70
N TRP A 241 -1.91 13.91 -1.71
CA TRP A 241 -2.71 15.13 -1.92
C TRP A 241 -1.87 16.35 -2.27
N VAL A 242 -0.67 16.43 -1.71
CA VAL A 242 0.31 17.49 -2.00
C VAL A 242 0.77 17.42 -3.46
N LEU A 243 0.78 16.23 -4.07
CA LEU A 243 0.99 16.07 -5.51
C LEU A 243 -0.29 16.28 -6.33
N TYR A 244 -1.39 15.65 -5.91
CA TYR A 244 -2.62 15.55 -6.69
C TYR A 244 -3.24 16.91 -7.00
N PHE A 245 -3.41 17.77 -5.99
CA PHE A 245 -4.07 19.06 -6.23
C PHE A 245 -3.24 19.98 -7.14
N PRO A 246 -1.91 20.16 -6.94
CA PRO A 246 -1.09 20.91 -7.89
C PRO A 246 -1.07 20.30 -9.29
N LEU A 247 -1.12 18.96 -9.42
CA LEU A 247 -1.15 18.31 -10.72
C LEU A 247 -2.45 18.63 -11.48
N VAL A 248 -3.60 18.54 -10.80
CA VAL A 248 -4.88 18.95 -11.38
C VAL A 248 -4.86 20.42 -11.78
N LEU A 249 -4.33 21.29 -10.90
CA LEU A 249 -4.17 22.71 -11.21
C LEU A 249 -3.28 22.95 -12.44
N LEU A 250 -2.14 22.25 -12.54
CA LEU A 250 -1.22 22.36 -13.66
C LEU A 250 -1.93 22.01 -14.98
N LEU A 251 -2.68 20.91 -15.00
CA LEU A 251 -3.43 20.46 -16.19
C LEU A 251 -4.51 21.48 -16.58
N LEU A 252 -5.22 22.06 -15.62
CA LEU A 252 -6.20 23.12 -15.87
C LEU A 252 -5.54 24.40 -16.40
N LEU A 253 -4.38 24.79 -15.86
CA LEU A 253 -3.61 25.94 -16.35
C LEU A 253 -3.17 25.71 -17.80
N CYS A 254 -2.60 24.56 -18.11
CA CYS A 254 -2.22 24.16 -19.46
C CYS A 254 -3.42 24.19 -20.41
N LEU A 255 -4.54 23.57 -20.03
CA LEU A 255 -5.76 23.57 -20.82
C LEU A 255 -6.28 24.99 -21.09
N SER A 256 -6.28 25.85 -20.06
CA SER A 256 -6.71 27.25 -20.19
C SER A 256 -5.82 28.05 -21.16
N LEU A 257 -4.50 27.79 -21.13
CA LEU A 257 -3.53 28.45 -22.00
C LEU A 257 -3.76 28.13 -23.47
N PHE A 258 -3.93 26.84 -23.80
CA PHE A 258 -4.15 26.42 -25.19
C PHE A 258 -5.57 26.74 -25.68
N SER A 259 -6.57 26.73 -24.80
CA SER A 259 -7.94 27.15 -25.14
C SER A 259 -8.01 28.64 -25.49
N ARG A 260 -7.27 29.51 -24.78
CA ARG A 260 -7.18 30.95 -25.10
C ARG A 260 -6.54 31.20 -26.46
N ALA A 261 -5.56 30.39 -26.87
CA ALA A 261 -4.94 30.49 -28.19
C ALA A 261 -5.92 30.18 -29.33
N LEU A 262 -6.86 29.26 -29.11
CA LEU A 262 -7.94 28.96 -30.05
C LEU A 262 -8.95 30.12 -30.17
N TYR A 263 -9.33 30.73 -29.04
CA TYR A 263 -10.33 31.81 -29.02
C TYR A 263 -9.82 33.11 -29.67
N ARG A 264 -8.60 33.55 -29.34
CA ARG A 264 -8.03 34.81 -29.86
C ARG A 264 -7.84 34.86 -31.38
N ARG A 265 -7.72 33.71 -32.06
CA ARG A 265 -7.62 33.69 -33.54
C ARG A 265 -8.99 33.78 -34.22
N ARG A 266 -10.08 33.33 -33.57
CA ARG A 266 -11.43 33.46 -34.11
C ARG A 266 -11.96 34.89 -34.11
N SER A 267 -11.43 35.78 -33.25
CA SER A 267 -11.83 37.19 -33.19
C SER A 267 -11.03 38.12 -34.12
N VAL A 268 -10.08 37.59 -34.89
CA VAL A 268 -9.21 38.36 -35.82
C VAL A 268 -9.60 38.09 -37.29
N HIS A 269 -10.59 37.24 -37.52
CA HIS A 269 -11.25 37.01 -38.81
C HIS A 269 -12.70 37.45 -38.72
#